data_AF-A0A8C4TC73-F1
#
_entry.id   AF-A0A8C4TC73-F1
#
_cell.length_a   1.000
_cell.length_b   1.000
_cell.length_c   1.000
_cell.angle_alpha   90.00
_cell.angle_beta   90.00
_cell.angle_gamma   90.00
#
_symmetry.space_group_name_H-M   'P 1'
#
loop_
_entity.id
_entity.type
_entity.pdbx_description
1 polymer ?
#
loop_
_entity_poly.entity_id
_entity_poly.type
_entity_poly.pdbx_seq_one_letter_code
_entity_poly.pdbx_strand_id
1 'polypeptide(L)'
;MAHPVTVQPAPMIPTAFSIPRPGTWSTELCDCCSDVGICVCGTFIPCILACKVAQDYGECCCLPCLPGTILAIRTGLRERRKIPGNVCGDWLIMTCCSCCALCQLARELKVQYSV
;
A
#
# COMPACT_ATOMS: atom_id res chain seq x y z
N MET A 1 -20.54 -30.70 -39.89
CA MET A 1 -19.32 -30.71 -39.05
C MET A 1 -19.25 -29.33 -38.40
N ALA A 2 -19.60 -29.23 -37.12
CA ALA A 2 -19.64 -27.94 -36.43
C ALA A 2 -18.24 -27.65 -35.86
N HIS A 3 -17.64 -26.53 -36.22
CA HIS A 3 -16.37 -26.09 -35.64
C HIS A 3 -16.60 -25.53 -34.23
N PRO A 4 -15.80 -25.91 -33.22
CA PRO A 4 -15.94 -25.36 -31.89
C PRO A 4 -15.50 -23.90 -31.87
N VAL A 5 -16.39 -23.02 -31.42
CA VAL A 5 -16.09 -21.60 -31.18
C VAL A 5 -15.00 -21.51 -30.11
N THR A 6 -13.79 -21.17 -30.52
CA THR A 6 -12.58 -21.20 -29.67
C THR A 6 -12.21 -19.83 -29.08
N VAL A 7 -12.96 -18.78 -29.44
CA VAL A 7 -12.67 -17.40 -29.01
C VAL A 7 -13.85 -16.88 -28.21
N GLN A 8 -13.67 -16.77 -26.90
CA GLN A 8 -14.57 -16.01 -26.05
C GLN A 8 -14.15 -14.53 -26.10
N PRO A 9 -15.07 -13.57 -26.24
CA PRO A 9 -14.73 -12.16 -26.18
C PRO A 9 -14.17 -11.86 -24.80
N ALA A 10 -12.93 -11.37 -24.76
CA ALA A 10 -12.33 -10.88 -23.53
C ALA A 10 -13.25 -9.79 -22.94
N PRO A 11 -13.52 -9.79 -21.63
CA PRO A 11 -14.27 -8.70 -21.01
C PRO A 11 -13.54 -7.39 -21.30
N MET A 12 -14.24 -6.43 -21.88
CA MET A 12 -13.77 -5.05 -21.99
C MET A 12 -13.71 -4.50 -20.55
N ILE A 13 -12.53 -4.61 -19.93
CA ILE A 13 -12.29 -4.04 -18.61
C ILE A 13 -12.25 -2.52 -18.83
N PRO A 14 -13.20 -1.73 -18.29
CA PRO A 14 -13.06 -0.29 -18.29
C PRO A 14 -11.77 0.04 -17.54
N THR A 15 -10.88 0.78 -18.20
CA THR A 15 -9.75 1.42 -17.55
C THR A 15 -10.27 2.24 -16.37
N ALA A 16 -9.62 2.09 -15.21
CA ALA A 16 -9.82 2.87 -13.97
C ALA A 16 -10.67 2.29 -12.83
N PHE A 17 -10.59 0.98 -12.54
CA PHE A 17 -10.61 0.51 -11.15
C PHE A 17 -9.62 -0.66 -10.99
N SER A 18 -8.52 -0.43 -10.29
CA SER A 18 -7.57 -1.48 -9.91
C SER A 18 -8.22 -2.36 -8.84
N ILE A 19 -8.84 -3.47 -9.27
CA ILE A 19 -9.16 -4.56 -8.35
C ILE A 19 -7.82 -5.00 -7.74
N PRO A 20 -7.60 -4.93 -6.41
CA PRO A 20 -6.35 -5.34 -5.80
C PRO A 20 -6.12 -6.81 -6.14
N ARG A 21 -5.14 -7.10 -7.01
CA ARG A 21 -4.76 -8.49 -7.28
C ARG A 21 -4.06 -9.02 -6.02
N PRO A 22 -4.47 -10.19 -5.51
CA PRO A 22 -3.72 -10.83 -4.44
C PRO A 22 -2.27 -11.03 -4.91
N GLY A 23 -1.31 -10.61 -4.09
CA GLY A 23 0.11 -10.71 -4.40
C GLY A 23 0.76 -9.47 -5.02
N THR A 24 0.08 -8.33 -5.15
CA THR A 24 0.71 -7.07 -5.59
C THR A 24 0.30 -5.88 -4.72
N TRP A 25 1.16 -4.85 -4.64
CA TRP A 25 0.77 -3.54 -4.11
C TRP A 25 -0.28 -2.91 -5.04
N SER A 26 -1.22 -2.16 -4.47
CA SER A 26 -2.27 -1.45 -5.24
C SER A 26 -1.75 -0.12 -5.77
N THR A 27 -0.75 0.46 -5.10
CA THR A 27 -0.09 1.70 -5.51
C THR A 27 1.43 1.53 -5.59
N GLU A 28 2.04 2.23 -6.52
CA GLU A 28 3.50 2.28 -6.66
C GLU A 28 4.14 3.07 -5.50
N LEU A 29 5.41 2.75 -5.21
CA LEU A 29 6.13 3.34 -4.08
C LEU A 29 6.31 4.85 -4.26
N CYS A 30 6.75 5.29 -5.45
CA CYS A 30 7.04 6.70 -5.75
C CYS A 30 5.81 7.51 -6.21
N ASP A 31 4.60 6.98 -6.06
CA ASP A 31 3.36 7.71 -6.38
C ASP A 31 2.99 8.73 -5.28
N CYS A 32 3.99 9.25 -4.57
CA CYS A 32 3.83 10.20 -3.47
C CYS A 32 3.32 11.57 -3.97
N CYS A 33 3.59 11.94 -5.23
CA CYS A 33 3.11 13.18 -5.83
C CYS A 33 1.65 13.15 -6.30
N SER A 34 1.01 11.97 -6.37
CA SER A 34 -0.42 11.86 -6.74
C SER A 34 -1.36 12.31 -5.61
N ASP A 35 -0.89 12.32 -4.36
CA ASP A 35 -1.60 12.87 -3.22
C ASP A 35 -0.77 13.96 -2.53
N VAL A 36 -0.88 15.19 -3.01
CA VAL A 36 -0.11 16.35 -2.49
C VAL A 36 -0.25 16.52 -0.99
N GLY A 37 -1.44 16.26 -0.42
CA GLY A 37 -1.66 16.34 1.03
C GLY A 37 -0.90 15.28 1.83
N ILE A 38 -0.79 14.06 1.29
CA ILE A 38 -0.03 12.96 1.90
C ILE A 38 1.48 13.20 1.73
N CYS A 39 1.90 13.77 0.59
CA CYS A 39 3.29 14.19 0.34
C CYS A 39 3.73 15.26 1.34
N VAL A 40 2.94 16.33 1.49
CA VAL A 40 3.22 17.44 2.42
C VAL A 40 3.19 16.95 3.88
N CYS A 41 2.23 16.12 4.27
CA CYS A 41 2.21 15.53 5.61
C CYS A 41 3.39 14.58 5.84
N GLY A 42 3.80 13.79 4.84
CA GLY A 42 4.97 12.91 4.93
C GLY A 42 6.28 13.69 5.09
N THR A 43 6.43 14.83 4.42
CA THR A 43 7.64 15.66 4.47
C THR A 43 7.69 16.60 5.68
N PHE A 44 6.56 17.16 6.11
CA PHE A 44 6.52 18.17 7.18
C PHE A 44 6.04 17.63 8.53
N ILE A 45 5.21 16.57 8.57
CA ILE A 45 4.67 16.00 9.81
C ILE A 45 4.52 14.47 9.74
N PRO A 46 5.62 13.72 9.55
CA PRO A 46 5.59 12.26 9.37
C PRO A 46 4.97 11.53 10.58
N CYS A 47 5.08 12.10 11.78
CA CYS A 47 4.53 11.50 13.01
C CYS A 47 3.00 11.42 12.99
N ILE A 48 2.30 12.45 12.50
CA ILE A 48 0.83 12.44 12.39
C ILE A 48 0.38 11.42 11.34
N LEU A 49 1.06 11.40 10.18
CA LEU A 49 0.73 10.43 9.14
C LEU A 49 0.97 9.00 9.62
N ALA A 50 2.06 8.77 10.35
CA ALA A 50 2.35 7.46 10.93
C ALA A 50 1.33 7.07 12.00
N CYS A 51 0.87 8.01 12.83
CA CYS A 51 -0.24 7.79 13.76
C CYS A 51 -1.50 7.34 13.03
N LYS A 52 -1.85 8.01 11.93
CA LYS A 52 -3.02 7.66 11.11
C LYS A 52 -2.88 6.26 10.54
N VAL A 53 -1.72 5.93 9.96
CA VAL A 53 -1.41 4.58 9.47
C VAL A 53 -1.55 3.53 10.57
N ALA A 54 -1.05 3.79 11.78
CA ALA A 54 -1.20 2.87 12.90
C ALA A 54 -2.67 2.69 13.31
N GLN A 55 -3.43 3.77 13.42
CA GLN A 55 -4.86 3.71 13.74
C GLN A 55 -5.67 2.97 12.65
N ASP A 56 -5.40 3.24 11.38
CA ASP A 56 -6.04 2.57 10.25
C ASP A 56 -5.65 1.09 10.16
N TYR A 57 -4.49 0.70 10.70
CA TYR A 57 -4.10 -0.71 10.85
C TYR A 57 -4.76 -1.40 12.05
N GLY A 58 -5.40 -0.64 12.95
CA GLY A 58 -6.03 -1.14 14.19
C GLY A 58 -5.16 -1.03 15.44
N GLU A 59 -4.07 -0.25 15.39
CA GLU A 59 -3.09 -0.08 16.47
C GLU A 59 -3.19 1.30 17.14
N CYS A 60 -2.48 1.52 18.25
CA CYS A 60 -2.50 2.82 18.92
C CYS A 60 -1.64 3.88 18.18
N CYS A 61 -2.00 5.16 18.28
CA CYS A 61 -1.22 6.26 17.70
C CYS A 61 0.18 6.40 18.33
N CYS A 62 0.45 5.82 19.50
CA CYS A 62 1.82 5.82 20.04
C CYS A 62 2.73 4.76 19.39
N LEU A 63 2.17 3.80 18.63
CA LEU A 63 2.92 2.71 18.05
C LEU A 63 4.05 3.17 17.09
N PRO A 64 3.85 4.17 16.21
CA PRO A 64 4.91 4.75 15.38
C PRO A 64 6.09 5.38 16.13
N CYS A 65 5.92 5.73 17.41
CA CYS A 65 6.99 6.28 18.23
C CYS A 65 8.03 5.22 18.59
N LEU A 66 7.68 3.93 18.50
CA LEU A 66 8.62 2.83 18.70
C LEU A 66 9.38 2.55 17.39
N PRO A 67 10.72 2.40 17.46
CA PRO A 67 11.51 2.11 16.27
C PRO A 67 11.11 0.76 15.66
N GLY A 68 10.94 0.72 14.33
CA GLY A 68 10.65 -0.50 13.59
C GLY A 68 9.17 -0.88 13.48
N THR A 69 8.25 -0.19 14.14
CA THR A 69 6.82 -0.52 14.07
C THR A 69 6.22 -0.25 12.70
N ILE A 70 6.64 0.80 12.00
CA ILE A 70 6.19 1.05 10.62
C ILE A 70 6.68 -0.03 9.66
N LEU A 71 7.90 -0.56 9.88
CA LEU A 71 8.40 -1.71 9.14
C LEU A 71 7.54 -2.95 9.43
N ALA A 72 7.16 -3.17 10.70
CA ALA A 72 6.28 -4.26 11.11
C ALA A 72 4.86 -4.16 10.50
N ILE A 73 4.30 -2.94 10.41
CA ILE A 73 3.02 -2.70 9.73
C ILE A 73 3.16 -3.05 8.23
N ARG A 74 4.26 -2.62 7.60
CA ARG A 74 4.53 -2.92 6.18
C ARG A 74 4.64 -4.42 5.92
N THR A 75 5.44 -5.13 6.70
CA THR A 75 5.61 -6.58 6.55
C THR A 75 4.32 -7.32 6.85
N GLY A 76 3.57 -6.91 7.88
CA GLY A 76 2.27 -7.46 8.21
C GLY A 76 1.24 -7.28 7.09
N LEU A 77 1.22 -6.11 6.45
CA LEU A 77 0.35 -5.84 5.31
C LEU A 77 0.72 -6.70 4.08
N ARG A 78 2.02 -6.89 3.82
CA ARG A 78 2.50 -7.77 2.76
C ARG A 78 2.12 -9.22 3.00
N GLU A 79 2.26 -9.70 4.23
CA GLU A 79 1.88 -11.05 4.63
C GLU A 79 0.37 -11.27 4.43
N ARG A 80 -0.46 -10.35 4.94
CA ARG A 80 -1.93 -10.39 4.78
C ARG A 80 -2.35 -10.41 3.31
N ARG A 81 -1.62 -9.73 2.43
CA ARG A 81 -1.91 -9.62 1.00
C ARG A 81 -1.13 -10.61 0.12
N LYS A 82 -0.35 -11.50 0.73
CA LYS A 82 0.51 -12.49 0.06
C LYS A 82 1.44 -11.86 -0.99
N ILE A 83 1.92 -10.64 -0.74
CA ILE A 83 2.80 -9.91 -1.66
C ILE A 83 4.22 -10.48 -1.55
N PRO A 84 4.84 -10.96 -2.64
CA PRO A 84 6.18 -11.57 -2.60
C PRO A 84 7.29 -10.54 -2.32
N GLY A 85 8.38 -10.98 -1.68
CA GLY A 85 9.50 -10.14 -1.23
C GLY A 85 9.88 -10.38 0.24
N ASN A 86 10.85 -9.63 0.78
CA ASN A 86 11.45 -9.92 2.09
C ASN A 86 11.55 -8.68 3.01
N VAL A 87 11.78 -8.91 4.30
CA VAL A 87 11.91 -7.85 5.31
C VAL A 87 13.10 -6.92 5.02
N CYS A 88 14.18 -7.44 4.45
CA CYS A 88 15.35 -6.66 4.08
C CYS A 88 15.04 -5.60 3.00
N GLY A 89 14.27 -5.99 1.98
CA GLY A 89 13.80 -5.07 0.94
C GLY A 89 12.82 -4.04 1.49
N ASP A 90 11.95 -4.43 2.42
CA ASP A 90 11.08 -3.47 3.10
C ASP A 90 11.87 -2.47 3.94
N TRP A 91 12.92 -2.93 4.65
CA TRP A 91 13.80 -2.05 5.40
C TRP A 91 14.54 -1.08 4.47
N LEU A 92 15.08 -1.55 3.35
CA LEU A 92 15.74 -0.71 2.36
C LEU A 92 14.80 0.37 1.79
N ILE A 93 13.55 0.00 1.49
CA ILE A 93 12.52 0.94 1.04
C ILE A 93 12.23 1.98 2.13
N MET A 94 12.08 1.54 3.39
CA MET A 94 11.83 2.43 4.52
C MET A 94 13.02 3.35 4.84
N THR A 95 14.26 2.96 4.53
CA THR A 95 15.45 3.80 4.78
C THR A 95 15.75 4.74 3.60
N CYS A 96 15.65 4.26 2.36
CA CYS A 96 15.89 5.06 1.17
C CYS A 96 14.74 6.01 0.83
N CYS A 97 13.50 5.64 1.18
CA CYS A 97 12.31 6.41 0.83
C CYS A 97 11.21 6.31 1.90
N SER A 98 11.55 6.66 3.15
CA SER A 98 10.66 6.57 4.31
C SER A 98 9.31 7.25 4.10
N CYS A 99 9.31 8.46 3.54
CA CYS A 99 8.11 9.25 3.32
C CYS A 99 7.18 8.53 2.34
N CYS A 100 7.67 8.19 1.14
CA CYS A 100 6.82 7.56 0.14
C CYS A 100 6.38 6.15 0.54
N ALA A 101 7.20 5.41 1.28
CA ALA A 101 6.79 4.13 1.86
C ALA A 101 5.65 4.28 2.89
N LEU A 102 5.69 5.33 3.72
CA LEU A 102 4.62 5.66 4.66
C LEU A 102 3.34 6.12 3.93
N CYS A 103 3.49 6.94 2.89
CA CYS A 103 2.40 7.37 2.02
C CYS A 103 1.73 6.17 1.33
N GLN A 104 2.54 5.22 0.83
CA GLN A 104 2.06 3.98 0.25
C GLN A 104 1.22 3.21 1.29
N LEU A 105 1.73 3.01 2.51
CA LEU A 105 0.97 2.35 3.57
C LEU A 105 -0.37 3.03 3.88
N ALA A 106 -0.39 4.37 3.97
CA ALA A 106 -1.62 5.12 4.23
C ALA A 106 -2.67 4.91 3.13
N ARG A 107 -2.27 4.96 1.85
CA ARG A 107 -3.19 4.68 0.72
C ARG A 107 -3.71 3.26 0.77
N GLU A 108 -2.83 2.30 1.03
CA GLU A 108 -3.19 0.90 1.04
C GLU A 108 -4.20 0.57 2.15
N LEU A 109 -4.07 1.19 3.33
CA LEU A 109 -5.03 1.02 4.43
C LEU A 109 -6.35 1.73 4.16
N LYS A 110 -6.31 2.94 3.58
CA LYS A 110 -7.51 3.69 3.19
C LYS A 110 -8.40 2.92 2.21
N VAL A 111 -7.81 2.21 1.25
CA VAL A 111 -8.55 1.34 0.31
C VAL A 111 -9.26 0.20 1.04
N GLN A 112 -8.77 -0.26 2.21
CA GLN A 112 -9.39 -1.35 2.96
C GLN A 112 -10.44 -0.91 3.99
N TYR A 113 -10.34 0.32 4.52
CA TYR A 113 -11.21 0.81 5.60
C TYR A 113 -12.26 1.84 5.16
N SER A 114 -12.32 2.21 3.88
CA SER A 114 -13.42 3.01 3.33
C SER A 114 -14.66 2.14 3.06
N VAL A 115 -15.36 1.74 4.11
CA VAL A 115 -16.73 1.16 4.07
C VAL A 115 -17.65 2.05 4.90
#